data_AF-A0A1Y6D4X3-F1
#
_entry.id   AF-A0A1Y6D4X3-F1
#
_cell.length_a   1.000
_cell.length_b   1.000
_cell.length_c   1.000
_cell.angle_alpha   90.00
_cell.angle_beta   90.00
_cell.angle_gamma   90.00
#
_symmetry.space_group_name_H-M   'P 1'
#
loop_
_entity.id
_entity.type
_entity.pdbx_description
1 polymer ?
#
loop_
_entity_poly.entity_id
_entity_poly.type
_entity_poly.pdbx_seq_one_letter_code
_entity_poly.pdbx_strand_id
1 'polypeptide(L)'
;MPIETARSAADLGTILCPACGGENPADAIFCGNHSCHKALGEFRYVLEELRAARHWIEHLADRVSEFAGRPQFIALHVFWFAALIAANSGRVAWLGVFDAYPYSLLGIMLSVEAILVTGFLLISQNRQHAYAHMRAELDYELNIRCYRKLLELERRLDALVAAHPPSPPRTPL
;
A
#
# COMPACT_ATOMS: atom_id res chain seq x y z
N MET A 1 -43.16 -1.90 -27.66
CA MET A 1 -42.61 -0.95 -26.66
C MET A 1 -41.11 -0.86 -26.90
N PRO A 2 -40.54 0.33 -27.10
CA PRO A 2 -39.12 0.48 -27.35
C PRO A 2 -38.35 0.21 -26.06
N ILE A 3 -37.29 -0.55 -26.17
CA ILE A 3 -36.32 -0.85 -25.11
C ILE A 3 -35.59 0.47 -24.84
N GLU A 4 -35.80 1.08 -23.68
CA GLU A 4 -34.99 2.23 -23.24
C GLU A 4 -33.53 1.79 -23.20
N THR A 5 -32.79 2.36 -24.16
CA THR A 5 -31.37 2.19 -24.38
C THR A 5 -30.59 2.42 -23.09
N ALA A 6 -29.76 1.45 -22.72
CA ALA A 6 -28.65 1.65 -21.81
C ALA A 6 -27.93 2.96 -22.19
N ARG A 7 -27.88 3.93 -21.27
CA ARG A 7 -27.05 5.13 -21.44
C ARG A 7 -25.63 4.64 -21.72
N SER A 8 -25.15 4.89 -22.94
CA SER A 8 -23.76 4.66 -23.31
C SER A 8 -22.86 5.38 -22.32
N ALA A 9 -21.74 4.76 -21.94
CA ALA A 9 -20.70 5.36 -21.08
C ALA A 9 -20.25 6.75 -21.56
N ALA A 10 -20.51 7.09 -22.84
CA ALA A 10 -20.28 8.40 -23.43
C ALA A 10 -21.12 9.57 -22.85
N ASP A 11 -22.19 9.31 -22.10
CA ASP A 11 -23.06 10.35 -21.51
C ASP A 11 -22.65 10.75 -20.07
N LEU A 12 -21.60 10.12 -19.54
CA LEU A 12 -20.98 10.45 -18.26
C LEU A 12 -19.66 11.18 -18.59
N GLY A 13 -19.52 12.44 -18.19
CA GLY A 13 -18.39 13.31 -18.57
C GLY A 13 -16.99 12.76 -18.23
N THR A 14 -15.93 13.52 -18.54
CA THR A 14 -14.56 13.11 -18.22
C THR A 14 -14.17 13.49 -16.79
N ILE A 15 -13.35 12.65 -16.14
CA ILE A 15 -12.73 12.91 -14.85
C ILE A 15 -11.20 13.04 -15.00
N LEU A 16 -10.62 14.01 -14.30
CA LEU A 16 -9.17 14.21 -14.26
C LEU A 16 -8.56 13.35 -13.15
N CYS A 17 -7.47 12.66 -13.48
CA CYS A 17 -6.70 11.93 -12.50
C CYS A 17 -5.95 12.91 -11.59
N PRO A 18 -6.14 12.88 -10.26
CA PRO A 18 -5.47 13.81 -9.35
C PRO A 18 -3.96 13.57 -9.19
N ALA A 19 -3.43 12.43 -9.66
CA ALA A 19 -2.00 12.14 -9.60
C ALA A 19 -1.23 12.59 -10.84
N CYS A 20 -1.74 12.29 -12.03
CA CYS A 20 -1.04 12.59 -13.29
C CYS A 20 -1.71 13.71 -14.11
N GLY A 21 -2.90 14.17 -13.73
CA GLY A 21 -3.67 15.15 -14.50
C GLY A 21 -4.29 14.60 -15.79
N GLY A 22 -4.13 13.32 -16.11
CA GLY A 22 -4.68 12.73 -17.33
C GLY A 22 -6.21 12.64 -17.29
N GLU A 23 -6.86 12.85 -18.42
CA GLU A 23 -8.32 12.69 -18.59
C GLU A 23 -8.71 11.22 -18.72
N ASN A 24 -9.81 10.83 -18.09
CA ASN A 24 -10.34 9.48 -18.10
C ASN A 24 -11.87 9.54 -18.21
N PRO A 25 -12.55 8.53 -18.78
CA PRO A 25 -14.01 8.49 -18.77
C PRO A 25 -14.53 8.37 -17.32
N ALA A 26 -15.72 8.89 -17.04
CA ALA A 26 -16.27 8.94 -15.67
C ALA A 26 -16.49 7.57 -15.01
N ASP A 27 -16.65 6.51 -15.81
CA ASP A 27 -16.79 5.13 -15.34
C ASP A 27 -15.44 4.39 -15.20
N ALA A 28 -14.32 5.06 -15.50
CA ALA A 28 -12.99 4.47 -15.35
C ALA A 28 -12.72 4.12 -13.88
N ILE A 29 -12.41 2.84 -13.63
CA ILE A 29 -11.98 2.33 -12.31
C ILE A 29 -10.49 2.62 -12.08
N PHE A 30 -9.70 2.68 -13.15
CA PHE A 30 -8.26 2.96 -13.10
C PHE A 30 -7.89 4.02 -14.14
N CYS A 31 -6.85 4.79 -13.84
CA CYS A 31 -6.28 5.73 -14.78
C CYS A 31 -5.69 5.00 -15.99
N GLY A 32 -6.02 5.47 -17.19
CA GLY A 32 -5.54 4.90 -18.46
C GLY A 32 -4.03 5.09 -18.70
N ASN A 33 -3.34 5.90 -17.90
CA ASN A 33 -1.89 6.02 -17.98
C ASN A 33 -1.21 4.81 -17.28
N HIS A 34 -0.52 3.97 -18.05
CA HIS A 34 0.24 2.80 -17.58
C HIS A 34 1.37 3.12 -16.59
N SER A 35 1.84 4.36 -16.49
CA SER A 35 2.79 4.75 -15.43
C SER A 35 2.08 5.19 -14.14
N CYS A 36 0.80 5.57 -14.22
CA CYS A 36 0.02 6.07 -13.08
C CYS A 36 -0.70 4.94 -12.33
N HIS A 37 -1.46 4.10 -13.05
CA HIS A 37 -2.30 3.02 -12.48
C HIS A 37 -3.16 3.41 -11.26
N LYS A 38 -3.43 4.71 -11.05
CA LYS A 38 -4.19 5.19 -9.90
C LYS A 38 -5.65 4.80 -10.04
N ALA A 39 -6.25 4.25 -8.99
CA ALA A 39 -7.69 3.99 -8.95
C ALA A 39 -8.49 5.30 -9.02
N LEU A 40 -9.52 5.31 -9.85
CA LEU A 40 -10.45 6.40 -10.08
C LEU A 40 -11.85 5.89 -9.66
N GLY A 41 -12.57 6.64 -8.82
CA GLY A 41 -13.89 6.24 -8.32
C GLY A 41 -14.14 6.59 -6.85
N GLU A 42 -15.23 6.06 -6.30
CA GLU A 42 -15.75 6.34 -4.95
C GLU A 42 -14.72 6.05 -3.84
N PHE A 43 -13.87 5.04 -4.03
CA PHE A 43 -12.87 4.61 -3.04
C PHE A 43 -11.56 5.43 -3.03
N ARG A 44 -11.49 6.53 -3.80
CA ARG A 44 -10.32 7.42 -3.88
C ARG A 44 -9.89 7.98 -2.51
N TYR A 45 -10.85 8.31 -1.65
CA TYR A 45 -10.63 9.16 -0.48
C TYR A 45 -9.97 8.46 0.71
N VAL A 46 -10.25 7.17 0.91
CA VAL A 46 -9.81 6.42 2.10
C VAL A 46 -8.28 6.40 2.22
N LEU A 47 -7.56 6.21 1.11
CA LEU A 47 -6.09 6.14 1.13
C LEU A 47 -5.40 7.51 1.27
N GLU A 48 -6.07 8.59 0.86
CA GLU A 48 -5.50 9.94 0.91
C GLU A 48 -5.65 10.55 2.31
N GLU A 49 -6.79 10.37 2.96
CA GLU A 49 -7.02 10.78 4.35
C GLU A 49 -6.04 10.10 5.31
N LEU A 50 -5.82 8.80 5.11
CA LEU A 50 -4.87 8.00 5.85
C LEU A 50 -3.41 8.53 5.76
N ARG A 51 -3.04 9.25 4.69
CA ARG A 51 -1.69 9.83 4.53
C ARG A 51 -1.57 11.28 5.01
N ALA A 52 -2.68 11.99 5.15
CA ALA A 52 -2.68 13.43 5.43
C ALA A 52 -2.35 13.76 6.89
N ALA A 53 -2.62 12.86 7.83
CA ALA A 53 -2.45 13.07 9.27
C ALA A 53 -1.06 12.70 9.81
N ARG A 54 0.03 12.99 9.07
CA ARG A 54 1.38 12.54 9.47
C ARG A 54 2.11 13.55 10.36
N HIS A 55 2.62 13.05 11.48
CA HIS A 55 3.49 13.82 12.37
C HIS A 55 4.96 13.80 11.89
N TRP A 56 5.78 14.77 12.31
CA TRP A 56 7.17 14.90 11.84
C TRP A 56 8.04 13.67 12.16
N ILE A 57 7.78 13.00 13.28
CA ILE A 57 8.48 11.77 13.70
C ILE A 57 8.23 10.64 12.69
N GLU A 58 7.03 10.55 12.14
CA GLU A 58 6.67 9.52 11.17
C GLU A 58 7.37 9.73 9.83
N HIS A 59 7.54 11.00 9.42
CA HIS A 59 8.35 11.32 8.24
C HIS A 59 9.81 10.92 8.41
N LEU A 60 10.38 11.10 9.61
CA LEU A 60 11.74 10.67 9.91
C LEU A 60 11.84 9.13 9.93
N ALA A 61 10.91 8.46 10.61
CA ALA A 61 10.84 7.00 10.69
C ALA A 61 10.74 6.35 9.30
N ASP A 62 10.00 6.97 8.37
CA ASP A 62 9.90 6.51 6.98
C ASP A 62 11.21 6.56 6.24
N ARG A 63 11.92 7.68 6.34
CA ARG A 63 13.22 7.82 5.67
C ARG A 63 14.25 6.87 6.23
N VAL A 64 14.25 6.68 7.55
CA VAL A 64 15.12 5.72 8.21
C VAL A 64 14.76 4.29 7.78
N SER A 65 13.48 3.95 7.72
CA SER A 65 13.01 2.61 7.31
C SER A 65 13.27 2.32 5.84
N GLU A 66 13.08 3.32 4.97
CA GLU A 66 13.39 3.21 3.53
C GLU A 66 14.89 3.02 3.32
N PHE A 67 15.72 3.72 4.10
CA PHE A 67 17.18 3.53 4.09
C PHE A 67 17.57 2.14 4.63
N ALA A 68 17.02 1.73 5.76
CA ALA A 68 17.30 0.45 6.42
C ALA A 68 16.80 -0.76 5.61
N GLY A 69 15.75 -0.59 4.81
CA GLY A 69 15.21 -1.63 3.93
C GLY A 69 16.07 -1.91 2.69
N ARG A 70 17.11 -1.11 2.43
CA ARG A 70 18.01 -1.33 1.28
C ARG A 70 19.08 -2.37 1.64
N PRO A 71 19.39 -3.34 0.76
CA PRO A 71 20.44 -4.34 1.04
C PRO A 71 21.83 -3.70 1.22
N GLN A 72 22.05 -2.51 0.67
CA GLN A 72 23.28 -1.72 0.81
C GLN A 72 23.50 -1.23 2.26
N PHE A 73 22.43 -1.06 3.03
CA PHE A 73 22.50 -0.63 4.43
C PHE A 73 23.29 -1.62 5.28
N ILE A 74 23.01 -2.92 5.12
CA ILE A 74 23.66 -4.00 5.88
C ILE A 74 25.17 -4.00 5.61
N ALA A 75 25.58 -3.90 4.34
CA ALA A 75 26.99 -3.86 3.97
C ALA A 75 27.72 -2.64 4.57
N LEU A 76 27.09 -1.46 4.54
CA LEU A 76 27.63 -0.25 5.15
C LEU A 76 27.76 -0.39 6.67
N HIS A 77 26.75 -0.96 7.34
CA HIS A 77 26.77 -1.18 8.79
C HIS A 77 27.86 -2.17 9.21
N VAL A 78 28.02 -3.27 8.48
CA VAL A 78 29.10 -4.25 8.75
C VAL A 78 30.47 -3.60 8.61
N PHE A 79 30.68 -2.80 7.55
CA PHE A 79 31.93 -2.07 7.34
C PHE A 79 32.18 -1.04 8.44
N TRP A 80 31.15 -0.29 8.83
CA TRP A 80 31.20 0.69 9.91
C TRP A 80 31.58 0.05 11.25
N PHE A 81 30.93 -1.05 11.64
CA PHE A 81 31.28 -1.78 12.85
C PHE A 81 32.70 -2.34 12.80
N ALA A 82 33.12 -2.91 11.67
CA ALA A 82 34.49 -3.39 11.49
C ALA A 82 35.51 -2.25 11.63
N ALA A 83 35.22 -1.08 11.09
CA ALA A 83 36.06 0.11 11.21
C ALA A 83 36.14 0.60 12.67
N LEU A 84 35.03 0.60 13.41
CA LEU A 84 35.01 0.98 14.83
C LEU A 84 35.83 0.00 15.69
N ILE A 85 35.70 -1.32 15.45
CA ILE A 85 36.51 -2.33 16.14
C ILE A 85 37.99 -2.16 15.80
N ALA A 86 38.33 -1.92 14.54
CA ALA A 86 39.70 -1.69 14.11
C ALA A 86 40.30 -0.42 14.75
N ALA A 87 39.54 0.66 14.85
CA ALA A 87 39.94 1.89 15.53
C ALA A 87 40.18 1.65 17.04
N ASN A 88 39.30 0.89 17.71
CA ASN A 88 39.42 0.60 19.14
C ASN A 88 40.52 -0.43 19.46
N SER A 89 40.92 -1.27 18.51
CA SER A 89 41.98 -2.29 18.67
C SER A 89 43.40 -1.74 18.83
N GLY A 90 43.57 -0.41 18.97
CA GLY A 90 44.89 0.22 19.19
C GLY A 90 45.80 0.24 17.96
N ARG A 91 45.29 -0.10 16.77
CA ARG A 91 46.04 -0.01 15.50
C ARG A 91 46.19 1.42 14.97
N VAL A 92 45.44 2.37 15.52
CA VAL A 92 45.52 3.80 15.19
C VAL A 92 46.41 4.48 16.23
N ALA A 93 47.68 4.66 15.89
CA ALA A 93 48.74 5.10 16.81
C ALA A 93 48.55 6.49 17.46
N TRP A 94 47.54 7.27 17.05
CA TRP A 94 47.32 8.65 17.50
C TRP A 94 46.27 8.77 18.64
N LEU A 95 45.44 7.74 18.82
CA LEU A 95 44.51 7.63 19.95
C LEU A 95 45.02 6.47 20.81
N GLY A 96 45.39 6.74 22.07
CA GLY A 96 45.75 5.67 23.01
C GLY A 96 44.63 4.63 23.16
N VAL A 97 44.85 3.56 23.94
CA VAL A 97 43.81 2.55 24.23
C VAL A 97 42.65 3.21 24.99
N PHE A 98 41.68 3.73 24.24
CA PHE A 98 40.54 4.50 24.77
C PHE A 98 39.47 3.57 25.38
N ASP A 99 39.39 2.33 24.90
CA ASP A 99 38.51 1.28 25.40
C ASP A 99 39.21 -0.08 25.26
N ALA A 100 39.74 -0.62 26.36
CA ALA A 100 40.41 -1.92 26.36
C ALA A 100 39.37 -3.03 26.14
N TYR A 101 39.76 -4.10 25.45
CA TYR A 101 38.94 -5.30 25.34
C TYR A 101 38.53 -5.74 26.76
N PRO A 102 37.22 -5.76 27.10
CA PRO A 102 36.06 -6.11 26.26
C PRO A 102 35.19 -4.97 25.63
N TYR A 103 35.73 -3.77 25.37
CA TYR A 103 35.05 -2.67 24.65
C TYR A 103 33.69 -2.21 25.24
N SER A 104 33.67 -1.75 26.49
CA SER A 104 32.41 -1.43 27.20
C SER A 104 31.68 -0.21 26.62
N LEU A 105 32.41 0.84 26.21
CA LEU A 105 31.79 2.08 25.71
C LEU A 105 31.21 1.86 24.31
N LEU A 106 31.95 1.16 23.46
CA LEU A 106 31.49 0.78 22.13
C LEU A 106 30.22 -0.08 22.23
N GLY A 107 30.19 -1.06 23.13
CA GLY A 107 29.01 -1.89 23.35
C GLY A 107 27.75 -1.10 23.71
N ILE A 108 27.86 -0.11 24.61
CA ILE A 108 26.73 0.75 24.97
C ILE A 108 26.28 1.58 23.75
N MET A 109 27.21 2.18 23.02
CA MET A 109 26.89 2.97 21.83
C MET A 109 26.14 2.15 20.78
N LEU A 110 26.60 0.92 20.49
CA LEU A 110 25.93 0.03 19.53
C LEU A 110 24.55 -0.42 20.02
N SER A 111 24.39 -0.63 21.33
CA SER A 111 23.09 -1.02 21.90
C SER A 111 22.05 0.09 21.73
N VAL A 112 22.44 1.34 21.95
CA VAL A 112 21.57 2.51 21.76
C VAL A 112 21.22 2.68 20.28
N GLU A 113 22.20 2.56 19.38
CA GLU A 113 21.97 2.61 17.93
C GLU A 113 20.96 1.54 17.49
N ALA A 114 21.12 0.29 17.95
CA ALA A 114 20.22 -0.81 17.64
C ALA A 114 18.78 -0.56 18.15
N ILE A 115 18.63 -0.04 19.37
CA ILE A 115 17.32 0.31 19.95
C ILE A 115 16.64 1.41 19.11
N LEU A 116 17.39 2.45 18.71
CA LEU A 116 16.85 3.54 17.89
C LEU A 116 16.40 3.05 16.51
N VAL A 117 17.23 2.28 15.82
CA VAL A 117 16.89 1.71 14.50
C VAL A 117 15.65 0.81 14.60
N THR A 118 15.61 -0.06 15.61
CA THR A 118 14.46 -0.95 15.85
C THR A 118 13.20 -0.16 16.18
N GLY A 119 13.31 0.89 16.98
CA GLY A 119 12.18 1.80 17.29
C GLY A 119 11.61 2.45 16.04
N PHE A 120 12.47 2.98 15.15
CA PHE A 120 12.02 3.54 13.87
C PHE A 120 11.36 2.50 12.97
N LEU A 121 11.91 1.27 12.93
CA LEU A 121 11.34 0.18 12.16
C LEU A 121 9.95 -0.20 12.68
N LEU A 122 9.77 -0.30 14.01
CA LEU A 122 8.48 -0.59 14.64
C LEU A 122 7.43 0.48 14.36
N ILE A 123 7.80 1.76 14.37
CA ILE A 123 6.88 2.86 14.03
C ILE A 123 6.38 2.70 12.59
N SER A 124 7.29 2.45 11.65
CA SER A 124 6.95 2.24 10.24
C SER A 124 6.09 1.00 10.04
N GLN A 125 6.43 -0.10 10.72
CA GLN A 125 5.67 -1.36 10.69
C GLN A 125 4.26 -1.19 11.26
N ASN A 126 4.11 -0.57 12.43
CA ASN A 126 2.80 -0.35 13.06
C ASN A 126 1.87 0.44 12.13
N ARG A 127 2.42 1.43 11.43
CA ARG A 127 1.66 2.21 10.46
C ARG A 127 1.30 1.41 9.21
N GLN A 128 2.22 0.61 8.66
CA GLN A 128 1.91 -0.30 7.55
C GLN A 128 0.83 -1.31 7.93
N HIS A 129 0.86 -1.83 9.16
CA HIS A 129 -0.18 -2.70 9.71
C HIS A 129 -1.53 -2.00 9.80
N ALA A 130 -1.58 -0.75 10.29
CA ALA A 130 -2.82 0.03 10.33
C ALA A 130 -3.41 0.24 8.92
N TYR A 131 -2.57 0.57 7.93
CA TYR A 131 -3.02 0.69 6.54
C TYR A 131 -3.48 -0.64 5.94
N ALA A 132 -2.78 -1.74 6.23
CA ALA A 132 -3.17 -3.07 5.78
C ALA A 132 -4.51 -3.50 6.38
N HIS A 133 -4.75 -3.19 7.66
CA HIS A 133 -6.02 -3.45 8.34
C HIS A 133 -7.18 -2.68 7.69
N MET A 134 -7.03 -1.37 7.50
CA MET A 134 -8.06 -0.53 6.86
C MET A 134 -8.36 -1.00 5.43
N ARG A 135 -7.33 -1.38 4.68
CA ARG A 135 -7.51 -1.94 3.33
C ARG A 135 -8.29 -3.26 3.37
N ALA A 136 -7.95 -4.15 4.29
CA ALA A 136 -8.64 -5.43 4.43
C ALA A 136 -10.12 -5.25 4.80
N GLU A 137 -10.43 -4.28 5.66
CA GLU A 137 -11.81 -3.95 6.04
C GLU A 137 -12.61 -3.40 4.85
N LEU A 138 -12.00 -2.52 4.05
CA LEU A 138 -12.63 -1.99 2.83
C LEU A 138 -12.84 -3.08 1.77
N ASP A 139 -11.84 -3.93 1.55
CA ASP A 139 -11.91 -5.05 0.62
C ASP A 139 -13.01 -6.04 1.05
N TYR A 140 -13.17 -6.26 2.35
CA TYR A 140 -14.25 -7.07 2.91
C TYR A 140 -15.63 -6.45 2.64
N GLU A 141 -15.81 -5.16 2.92
CA GLU A 141 -17.09 -4.47 2.68
C GLU A 141 -17.47 -4.51 1.20
N LEU A 142 -16.51 -4.23 0.32
CA LEU A 142 -16.67 -4.31 -1.12
C LEU A 142 -17.13 -5.70 -1.56
N ASN A 143 -16.48 -6.74 -1.06
CA ASN A 143 -16.82 -8.11 -1.39
C ASN A 143 -18.27 -8.46 -0.97
N ILE A 144 -18.68 -8.03 0.23
CA ILE A 144 -20.06 -8.23 0.70
C ILE A 144 -21.07 -7.45 -0.14
N ARG A 145 -20.78 -6.20 -0.52
CA ARG A 145 -21.65 -5.40 -1.39
C ARG A 145 -21.79 -6.05 -2.77
N CYS A 146 -20.69 -6.51 -3.37
CA CYS A 146 -20.69 -7.25 -4.64
C CYS A 146 -21.51 -8.52 -4.54
N TYR A 147 -21.33 -9.32 -3.50
CA TYR A 147 -22.10 -10.54 -3.26
C TYR A 147 -23.61 -10.26 -3.19
N ARG A 148 -24.04 -9.23 -2.47
CA ARG A 148 -25.45 -8.82 -2.41
C ARG A 148 -26.02 -8.40 -3.76
N LYS A 149 -25.23 -7.67 -4.57
CA LYS A 149 -25.62 -7.26 -5.92
C LYS A 149 -25.77 -8.46 -6.86
N LEU A 150 -24.90 -9.47 -6.75
CA LEU A 150 -25.02 -10.72 -7.50
C LEU A 150 -26.32 -11.46 -7.17
N LEU A 151 -26.63 -11.64 -5.89
CA LEU A 151 -27.88 -12.29 -5.46
C LEU A 151 -29.14 -11.52 -5.91
N GLU A 152 -29.06 -10.18 -5.98
CA GLU A 152 -30.14 -9.35 -6.50
C GLU A 152 -30.32 -9.54 -8.01
N LEU A 153 -29.22 -9.64 -8.76
CA LEU A 153 -29.27 -9.92 -10.20
C LEU A 153 -29.83 -11.31 -10.48
N GLU A 154 -29.40 -12.33 -9.71
CA GLU A 154 -29.94 -13.69 -9.79
C GLU A 154 -31.46 -13.70 -9.59
N ARG A 155 -31.95 -13.06 -8.52
CA ARG A 155 -33.40 -12.94 -8.26
C ARG A 155 -34.16 -12.23 -9.38
N ARG A 156 -33.57 -11.21 -10.00
CA ARG A 156 -34.19 -10.50 -11.15
C ARG A 156 -34.20 -11.35 -12.41
N LEU A 157 -33.13 -12.10 -12.67
CA LEU A 157 -33.07 -13.02 -13.80
C LEU A 157 -34.10 -14.13 -13.65
N ASP A 158 -34.23 -14.73 -12.47
CA ASP A 158 -35.25 -15.75 -12.19
C ASP A 158 -36.67 -15.20 -12.38
N ALA A 159 -36.93 -13.98 -11.92
CA ALA A 159 -38.22 -13.33 -12.13
C ALA A 159 -38.53 -13.08 -13.61
N LEU A 160 -37.53 -12.69 -14.42
CA LEU A 160 -37.68 -12.52 -15.87
C LEU A 160 -37.92 -13.84 -16.59
N VAL A 161 -37.20 -14.90 -16.21
CA VAL A 161 -37.40 -16.25 -16.76
C VAL A 161 -38.78 -16.79 -16.41
N ALA A 162 -39.26 -16.56 -15.19
CA ALA A 162 -40.62 -16.94 -14.79
C ALA A 162 -41.70 -16.16 -15.56
N ALA A 163 -41.47 -14.86 -15.81
CA ALA A 163 -42.40 -14.01 -16.58
C ALA A 163 -42.40 -14.31 -18.09
N HIS A 164 -41.27 -14.78 -18.64
CA HIS A 164 -41.14 -15.19 -20.03
C HIS A 164 -40.54 -16.59 -20.13
N PRO A 165 -41.35 -17.65 -19.90
CA PRO A 165 -40.86 -19.01 -19.93
C PRO A 165 -40.29 -19.33 -21.32
N PRO A 166 -39.16 -20.05 -21.39
CA PRO A 166 -38.53 -20.38 -22.66
C PRO A 166 -39.52 -21.16 -23.54
N SER A 167 -39.64 -20.77 -24.82
CA SER A 167 -40.48 -21.49 -25.77
C SER A 167 -40.03 -22.95 -25.86
N PRO A 168 -40.96 -23.92 -25.94
CA PRO A 168 -40.59 -25.33 -26.04
C PRO A 168 -39.64 -25.56 -27.24
N PRO A 169 -38.70 -26.50 -27.13
CA PRO A 169 -37.80 -26.82 -28.22
C PRO A 169 -38.62 -27.18 -29.46
N ARG A 170 -38.34 -26.51 -30.60
CA ARG A 170 -38.95 -26.87 -31.88
C ARG A 170 -38.42 -28.23 -32.29
N THR A 171 -39.25 -29.27 -32.18
CA THR A 171 -38.95 -30.59 -32.74
C THR A 171 -38.81 -30.45 -34.26
N PRO A 172 -37.66 -30.81 -34.87
CA PRO A 172 -37.60 -30.94 -36.33
C PRO A 172 -38.52 -32.08 -36.77
N LEU A 173 -39.35 -31.81 -37.77
CA LEU A 173 -40.26 -32.76 -38.43
C LEU A 173 -39.51 -33.89 -39.13
#